data_AF-A0A6L2QA80-F1
#
_entry.id   AF-A0A6L2QA80-F1
#
_cell.length_a   1.000
_cell.length_b   1.000
_cell.length_c   1.000
_cell.angle_alpha   90.00
_cell.angle_beta   90.00
_cell.angle_gamma   90.00
#
_symmetry.space_group_name_H-M   'P 1'
#
loop_
_entity.id
_entity.type
_entity.pdbx_description
1 polymer ?
#
loop_
_entity_poly.entity_id
_entity_poly.type
_entity_poly.pdbx_seq_one_letter_code
_entity_poly.pdbx_strand_id
1 'polypeptide(L)'
;MVWIWAVLLPVTLGLGHITGAHWTHSVDLDPNYSVFWTPGAEDITFEVQVRTLGYIGFGFSADGQMPGADMGTGWVRDNQVFFQ
;
A
#
# COMPACT_ATOMS: atom_id res chain seq x y z
N MET A 1 -12.67 51.49 31.55
CA MET A 1 -12.75 51.44 30.08
C MET A 1 -12.04 50.17 29.62
N VAL A 2 -12.76 49.05 29.62
CA VAL A 2 -12.17 47.72 29.32
C VAL A 2 -12.12 47.55 27.81
N TRP A 3 -10.92 47.42 27.24
CA TRP A 3 -10.71 47.09 25.84
C TRP A 3 -10.48 45.57 25.74
N ILE A 4 -11.52 44.84 25.32
CA ILE A 4 -11.44 43.41 25.03
C ILE A 4 -10.91 43.27 23.61
N TRP A 5 -9.67 42.83 23.45
CA TRP A 5 -9.22 42.28 22.18
C TRP A 5 -9.65 40.82 22.12
N ALA A 6 -10.62 40.55 21.26
CA ALA A 6 -10.99 39.19 20.89
C ALA A 6 -9.78 38.50 20.23
N VAL A 7 -9.15 37.59 20.96
CA VAL A 7 -8.20 36.64 20.37
C VAL A 7 -9.04 35.60 19.64
N LEU A 8 -9.32 35.85 18.36
CA LEU A 8 -9.69 34.79 17.44
C LEU A 8 -8.43 33.97 17.20
N LEU A 9 -8.22 32.93 18.02
CA LEU A 9 -7.42 31.78 17.63
C LEU A 9 -8.16 31.13 16.46
N PRO A 10 -7.67 31.14 15.22
CA PRO A 10 -8.16 30.16 14.26
C PRO A 10 -7.69 28.81 14.80
N VAL A 11 -8.61 28.08 15.42
CA VAL A 11 -8.51 26.62 15.52
C VAL A 11 -8.65 26.14 14.09
N THR A 12 -7.54 26.17 13.35
CA THR A 12 -7.41 25.38 12.14
C THR A 12 -7.44 23.94 12.62
N LEU A 13 -8.60 23.31 12.45
CA LEU A 13 -8.77 21.87 12.48
C LEU A 13 -7.71 21.31 11.51
N GLY A 14 -6.57 20.90 12.06
CA GLY A 14 -5.67 19.96 11.41
C GLY A 14 -6.43 18.65 11.31
N LEU A 15 -7.33 18.56 10.32
CA LEU A 15 -7.70 17.28 9.76
C LEU A 15 -6.39 16.72 9.22
N GLY A 16 -5.68 15.96 10.06
CA GLY A 16 -4.57 15.15 9.60
C GLY A 16 -5.09 14.39 8.40
N HIS A 17 -4.55 14.70 7.22
CA HIS A 17 -4.71 13.81 6.10
C HIS A 17 -4.18 12.48 6.61
N ILE A 18 -5.07 11.49 6.76
CA ILE A 18 -4.63 10.11 6.88
C ILE A 18 -3.97 9.85 5.54
N THR A 19 -2.65 9.99 5.47
CA THR A 19 -1.88 9.66 4.28
C THR A 19 -1.87 8.14 4.20
N GLY A 20 -2.96 7.57 3.69
CA GLY A 20 -2.89 6.26 3.07
C GLY A 20 -1.85 6.34 1.95
N ALA A 21 -1.16 5.23 1.68
CA ALA A 21 -0.24 5.17 0.56
C ALA A 21 -0.98 5.58 -0.73
N HIS A 22 -0.39 6.52 -1.49
CA HIS A 22 -0.94 6.95 -2.77
C HIS A 22 -0.26 6.15 -3.89
N TRP A 23 -1.03 5.24 -4.50
CA TRP A 23 -0.57 4.38 -5.59
C TRP A 23 -0.81 5.03 -6.95
N THR A 24 0.20 5.04 -7.84
CA THR A 24 0.05 5.63 -9.18
C THR A 24 -0.50 4.66 -10.21
N HIS A 25 -0.41 3.36 -9.95
CA HIS A 25 -0.93 2.30 -10.80
C HIS A 25 -1.62 1.20 -9.99
N SER A 26 -2.54 0.51 -10.65
CA SER A 26 -3.18 -0.69 -10.12
C SER A 26 -3.57 -1.65 -11.23
N VAL A 27 -3.68 -2.93 -10.87
CA VAL A 27 -4.27 -3.98 -11.70
C VAL A 27 -4.96 -5.01 -10.81
N ASP A 28 -6.14 -5.45 -11.24
CA ASP A 28 -6.80 -6.61 -10.67
C ASP A 28 -6.43 -7.83 -11.52
N LEU A 29 -5.70 -8.78 -10.91
CA LEU A 29 -5.33 -10.04 -11.57
C LEU A 29 -6.49 -11.04 -11.51
N ASP A 30 -7.25 -10.99 -10.42
CA ASP A 30 -8.51 -11.71 -10.23
C ASP A 30 -9.41 -10.97 -9.20
N PRO A 31 -10.68 -11.38 -8.98
CA PRO A 31 -11.59 -10.70 -8.03
C PRO A 31 -11.14 -10.67 -6.55
N ASN A 32 -10.12 -11.44 -6.19
CA ASN A 32 -9.54 -11.55 -4.86
C ASN A 32 -8.05 -11.17 -4.84
N TYR A 33 -7.47 -10.69 -5.95
CA TYR A 33 -6.05 -10.40 -6.09
C TYR A 33 -5.86 -9.08 -6.83
N SER A 34 -5.50 -8.04 -6.08
CA SER A 34 -5.19 -6.71 -6.59
C SER A 34 -3.74 -6.35 -6.30
N VAL A 35 -3.10 -5.71 -7.27
CA VAL A 35 -1.72 -5.20 -7.15
C VAL A 35 -1.72 -3.71 -7.42
N PHE A 36 -1.06 -2.98 -6.54
CA PHE A 36 -0.86 -1.53 -6.64
C PHE A 36 0.64 -1.25 -6.65
N TRP A 37 1.06 -0.23 -7.39
CA TRP A 37 2.47 0.16 -7.39
C TRP A 37 2.71 1.61 -7.73
N THR A 38 3.84 2.10 -7.25
CA THR A 38 4.39 3.42 -7.57
C THR A 38 5.88 3.28 -7.87
N PRO A 39 6.36 3.62 -9.08
CA PRO A 39 7.78 3.72 -9.37
C PRO A 39 8.42 4.86 -8.58
N GLY A 40 9.53 4.57 -7.91
CA GLY A 40 10.45 5.52 -7.33
C GLY A 40 11.56 5.92 -8.30
N ALA A 41 12.62 6.54 -7.79
CA ALA A 41 13.77 6.92 -8.59
C ALA A 41 14.67 5.72 -8.93
N GLU A 42 14.81 4.78 -8.00
CA GLU A 42 15.71 3.62 -8.12
C GLU A 42 15.00 2.27 -7.90
N ASP A 43 13.81 2.31 -7.31
CA ASP A 43 13.01 1.14 -6.94
C ASP A 43 11.56 1.29 -7.39
N ILE A 44 10.77 0.22 -7.26
CA ILE A 44 9.32 0.25 -7.39
C ILE A 44 8.74 -0.33 -6.12
N THR A 45 7.86 0.42 -5.45
CA THR A 45 7.13 -0.07 -4.29
C THR A 45 5.82 -0.70 -4.74
N PHE A 46 5.57 -1.93 -4.28
CA PHE A 46 4.34 -2.69 -4.54
C PHE A 46 3.54 -2.90 -3.26
N GLU A 47 2.21 -2.85 -3.38
CA GLU A 47 1.27 -3.40 -2.42
C GLU A 47 0.44 -4.48 -3.09
N VAL A 48 0.37 -5.65 -2.45
CA VAL A 48 -0.34 -6.83 -2.94
C VAL A 48 -1.45 -7.16 -1.95
N GLN A 49 -2.70 -7.01 -2.40
CA GLN A 49 -3.89 -7.30 -1.60
C GLN A 49 -4.53 -8.59 -2.10
N VAL A 50 -4.48 -9.64 -1.28
CA VAL A 50 -5.00 -10.96 -1.66
C VAL A 50 -5.86 -11.56 -0.56
N ARG A 51 -7.05 -12.06 -0.92
CA ARG A 51 -7.87 -12.88 -0.03
C ARG A 51 -7.52 -14.36 -0.22
N THR A 52 -6.68 -14.91 0.66
CA THR A 52 -6.26 -16.32 0.63
C THR A 52 -6.24 -16.95 2.03
N LEU A 53 -6.32 -18.28 2.10
CA LEU A 53 -6.08 -19.07 3.31
C LEU A 53 -4.64 -19.60 3.42
N GLY A 54 -3.82 -19.35 2.40
CA GLY A 54 -2.47 -19.91 2.28
C GLY A 54 -1.41 -18.85 1.96
N TYR A 55 -0.48 -19.24 1.11
CA TYR A 55 0.65 -18.42 0.66
C TYR A 55 0.35 -17.86 -0.73
N ILE A 56 0.94 -16.71 -1.04
CA ILE A 56 0.99 -16.15 -2.40
C ILE A 56 2.44 -16.12 -2.87
N GLY A 57 2.64 -16.31 -4.18
CA GLY A 57 3.86 -15.91 -4.87
C GLY A 57 3.59 -14.67 -5.70
N PHE A 58 4.51 -13.71 -5.67
CA PHE A 58 4.46 -12.52 -6.52
C PHE A 58 5.86 -12.25 -7.08
N GLY A 59 5.97 -11.97 -8.37
CA GLY A 59 7.26 -11.87 -9.03
C GLY A 59 7.17 -11.56 -10.52
N PHE A 60 8.34 -11.51 -11.14
CA PHE A 60 8.51 -11.18 -12.55
C PHE A 60 9.23 -12.31 -13.28
N SER A 61 8.82 -12.53 -14.53
CA SER A 61 9.51 -13.44 -15.45
C SER A 61 9.44 -12.87 -16.87
N ALA A 62 10.36 -13.35 -17.72
CA ALA A 62 10.45 -12.89 -19.11
C ALA A 62 9.25 -13.31 -19.97
N ASP A 63 8.59 -14.42 -19.63
CA ASP A 63 7.51 -15.05 -20.41
C ASP A 63 6.17 -15.16 -19.64
N GLY A 64 6.11 -14.61 -18.43
CA GLY A 64 4.94 -14.70 -17.56
C GLY A 64 4.73 -16.05 -16.89
N GLN A 65 5.65 -17.01 -17.04
CA GLN A 65 5.61 -18.30 -16.35
C GLN A 65 6.34 -18.23 -15.01
N MET A 66 6.04 -19.17 -14.10
CA MET A 66 6.72 -19.27 -12.80
C MET A 66 8.17 -19.80 -12.87
N PRO A 67 8.52 -20.81 -13.69
CA PRO A 67 9.88 -21.34 -13.71
C PRO A 67 10.91 -20.28 -14.11
N GLY A 68 11.91 -20.06 -13.26
CA GLY A 68 12.95 -19.05 -13.48
C GLY A 68 12.52 -17.61 -13.19
N ALA A 69 11.36 -17.39 -12.57
CA ALA A 69 10.92 -16.08 -12.13
C ALA A 69 11.70 -15.60 -10.89
N ASP A 70 11.90 -14.29 -10.82
CA ASP A 70 12.32 -13.62 -9.58
C ASP A 70 11.08 -13.36 -8.75
N MET A 71 10.95 -14.04 -7.62
CA MET A 71 9.71 -14.09 -6.86
C MET A 71 9.92 -14.00 -5.35
N GLY A 72 9.04 -13.26 -4.70
CA GLY A 72 8.86 -13.27 -3.25
C GLY A 72 7.60 -14.06 -2.88
N THR A 73 7.60 -14.64 -1.69
CA THR A 73 6.45 -15.39 -1.16
C THR A 73 5.89 -14.71 0.09
N GLY A 74 4.58 -14.52 0.14
CA GLY A 74 3.90 -13.89 1.28
C GLY A 74 2.80 -14.78 1.88
N TRP A 75 2.54 -14.64 3.17
CA TRP A 75 1.42 -15.35 3.83
C TRP A 75 0.93 -14.63 5.08
N VAL A 76 -0.25 -15.03 5.53
CA VAL A 76 -0.81 -14.58 6.80
C VAL A 76 -0.79 -15.74 7.80
N ARG A 77 -0.27 -15.48 9.00
CA ARG A 77 -0.35 -16.39 10.14
C ARG A 77 -0.65 -15.57 11.39
N ASP A 78 -1.61 -16.02 12.19
CA ASP A 78 -2.00 -15.36 13.45
C ASP A 78 -2.25 -13.86 13.30
N ASN A 79 -2.93 -13.48 12.21
CA ASN A 79 -3.28 -12.10 11.86
C ASN A 79 -2.05 -11.17 11.62
N GLN A 80 -0.90 -11.76 11.31
CA GLN A 80 0.32 -11.07 10.91
C GLN A 80 0.75 -11.50 9.50
N VAL A 81 1.29 -10.55 8.74
CA VAL A 81 1.80 -10.78 7.38
C VAL A 81 3.30 -11.09 7.45
N PHE A 82 3.73 -12.09 6.69
CA PHE A 82 5.13 -12.50 6.54
C PHE A 82 5.51 -12.54 5.06
N PHE A 83 6.79 -12.28 4.76
CA PHE A 83 7.36 -12.37 3.42
C PHE A 83 8.75 -13.04 3.44
N GLN A 84 9.09 -13.75 2.36
CA GLN A 84 10.41 -14.31 2.08
C GLN A 84 10.82 -13.98 0.64
#